data_AF-A0AAW8BX08-F1
#
_entry.id   AF-A0AAW8BX08-F1
#
_cell.length_a   1.000
_cell.length_b   1.000
_cell.length_c   1.000
_cell.angle_alpha   90.00
_cell.angle_beta   90.00
_cell.angle_gamma   90.00
#
_symmetry.space_group_name_H-M   'P 1'
#
loop_
_entity.id
_entity.type
_entity.pdbx_description
1 polymer ?
#
loop_
_entity_poly.entity_id
_entity_poly.type
_entity_poly.pdbx_seq_one_letter_code
_entity_poly.pdbx_strand_id
1 'polypeptide(L)'
;MRLGLKSRAASRDTTVTELVRVAITDGLIDAAALAESARQFHGVSGRRSTVDLPADLHKTLKVTAAQYDTSVQALLLAAVHRTYPDLAP
;
A
#
# COMPACT_ATOMS: atom_id res chain seq x y z
N MET A 1 -8.20 0.02 9.38
CA MET A 1 -6.80 0.12 8.89
C MET A 1 -5.78 0.69 9.89
N ARG A 2 -5.74 2.00 10.22
CA ARG A 2 -4.60 2.60 10.98
C ARG A 2 -4.33 1.97 12.35
N LEU A 3 -5.38 1.73 13.14
CA LEU A 3 -5.23 1.10 14.46
C LEU A 3 -4.74 -0.35 14.34
N GLY A 4 -5.29 -1.09 13.38
CA GLY A 4 -4.88 -2.46 13.10
C GLY A 4 -3.42 -2.57 12.61
N LEU A 5 -2.96 -1.64 11.75
CA LEU A 5 -1.55 -1.56 11.36
C LEU A 5 -0.63 -1.29 12.55
N LYS A 6 -1.01 -0.40 13.47
CA LYS A 6 -0.24 -0.12 14.69
C LYS A 6 -0.17 -1.33 15.61
N SER A 7 -1.30 -2.00 15.83
CA SER A 7 -1.37 -3.21 16.66
C SER A 7 -0.49 -4.32 16.07
N ARG A 8 -0.55 -4.54 14.76
CA ARG A 8 0.27 -5.52 14.07
C ARG A 8 1.76 -5.18 14.12
N ALA A 9 2.11 -3.91 13.93
CA ALA A 9 3.48 -3.44 14.04
C ALA A 9 4.05 -3.72 15.44
N ALA A 10 3.30 -3.39 16.49
CA ALA A 10 3.68 -3.69 17.86
C ALA A 10 3.82 -5.21 18.12
N SER A 11 2.90 -6.03 17.60
CA SER A 11 2.96 -7.49 17.78
C SER A 11 4.14 -8.17 17.09
N ARG A 12 4.70 -7.53 16.06
CA ARG A 12 5.80 -8.06 15.24
C ARG A 12 7.13 -7.36 15.50
N ASP A 13 7.20 -6.52 16.53
CA ASP A 13 8.37 -5.68 16.86
C ASP A 13 8.91 -4.94 15.62
N THR A 14 8.01 -4.28 14.89
CA THR A 14 8.33 -3.57 13.65
C THR A 14 7.57 -2.25 13.56
N THR A 15 7.76 -1.50 12.47
CA THR A 15 7.09 -0.22 12.24
C THR A 15 5.96 -0.35 11.24
N VAL A 16 4.99 0.57 11.31
CA VAL A 16 3.92 0.67 10.29
C VAL A 16 4.52 0.92 8.91
N THR A 17 5.59 1.73 8.82
CA THR A 17 6.32 2.00 7.58
C THR A 17 6.89 0.71 6.99
N GLU A 18 7.46 -0.16 7.82
CA GLU A 18 8.02 -1.43 7.36
C GLU A 18 6.92 -2.39 6.88
N LEU A 19 5.81 -2.50 7.62
CA LEU A 19 4.66 -3.30 7.17
C LEU A 19 4.10 -2.83 5.82
N VAL A 20 4.04 -1.52 5.61
CA VAL A 20 3.60 -0.92 4.35
C VAL A 20 4.61 -1.17 3.23
N ARG A 21 5.91 -1.05 3.52
CA ARG A 21 6.97 -1.34 2.57
C ARG A 21 6.92 -2.79 2.08
N VAL A 22 6.80 -3.75 3.01
CA VAL A 22 6.64 -5.17 2.67
C VAL A 22 5.42 -5.39 1.79
N ALA A 23 4.26 -4.85 2.18
CA ALA A 23 3.03 -5.00 1.40
C ALA A 23 3.16 -4.46 -0.04
N ILE A 24 3.81 -3.30 -0.22
CA ILE A 24 4.07 -2.72 -1.54
C ILE A 24 5.04 -3.59 -2.33
N THR A 25 6.16 -3.98 -1.73
CA THR A 25 7.17 -4.80 -2.39
C THR A 25 6.57 -6.11 -2.89
N ASP A 26 5.80 -6.80 -2.06
CA ASP A 26 5.11 -8.04 -2.43
C ASP A 26 4.05 -7.79 -3.50
N GLY A 27 3.27 -6.72 -3.36
CA GLY A 27 2.24 -6.35 -4.35
C GLY A 27 2.83 -6.02 -5.73
N LEU A 28 4.03 -5.45 -5.79
CA LEU A 28 4.68 -5.10 -7.06
C LEU A 28 5.29 -6.29 -7.79
N ILE A 29 5.39 -7.47 -7.16
CA ILE A 29 5.76 -8.72 -7.84
C ILE A 29 4.75 -9.01 -8.97
N ASP A 30 3.47 -8.73 -8.75
CA ASP A 30 2.41 -8.77 -9.76
C ASP A 30 1.69 -7.40 -9.83
N ALA A 31 2.37 -6.46 -10.48
CA ALA A 31 1.91 -5.08 -10.61
C ALA A 31 0.56 -4.96 -11.33
N ALA A 32 0.25 -5.85 -12.28
CA ALA A 32 -1.03 -5.84 -12.99
C ALA A 32 -2.18 -6.23 -12.07
N ALA A 33 -2.04 -7.32 -11.31
CA ALA A 33 -3.05 -7.71 -10.33
C ALA A 33 -3.19 -6.68 -9.20
N LEU A 34 -2.09 -6.05 -8.78
CA LEU A 34 -2.14 -4.96 -7.81
C LEU A 34 -2.93 -3.76 -8.33
N ALA A 35 -2.68 -3.34 -9.58
CA ALA A 35 -3.39 -2.24 -10.20
C ALA A 35 -4.89 -2.54 -10.38
N GLU A 36 -5.25 -3.77 -10.75
CA GLU A 36 -6.65 -4.18 -10.85
C GLU A 36 -7.35 -4.09 -9.48
N SER A 37 -6.71 -4.61 -8.43
CA SER A 37 -7.20 -4.48 -7.06
C SER A 37 -7.26 -3.03 -6.57
N ALA A 38 -6.47 -2.12 -7.14
CA ALA A 38 -6.43 -0.70 -6.77
C ALA A 38 -7.65 0.08 -7.26
N ARG A 39 -8.39 -0.41 -8.27
CA ARG A 39 -9.56 0.28 -8.81
C ARG A 39 -10.61 0.59 -7.75
N GLN A 40 -10.82 -0.29 -6.78
CA GLN A 40 -11.78 -0.08 -5.68
C GLN A 40 -11.42 1.10 -4.75
N PHE A 41 -10.17 1.58 -4.81
CA PHE A 41 -9.67 2.68 -3.98
C PHE A 41 -9.52 4.00 -4.76
N HIS A 42 -10.00 4.06 -6.00
CA HIS A 42 -10.04 5.30 -6.76
C HIS A 42 -10.95 6.33 -6.09
N GLY A 43 -10.49 7.59 -6.02
CA GLY A 43 -11.26 8.70 -5.44
C GLY A 43 -11.49 8.62 -3.92
N VAL A 44 -10.89 7.65 -3.22
CA VAL A 44 -11.02 7.55 -1.76
C VAL A 44 -10.41 8.77 -1.08
N SER A 45 -11.24 9.49 -0.33
CA SER A 45 -10.81 10.59 0.53
C SER A 45 -10.35 10.08 1.89
N GLY A 46 -9.45 10.81 2.55
CA GLY A 46 -8.93 10.39 3.84
C GLY A 46 -7.92 11.34 4.45
N ARG A 47 -7.39 10.97 5.62
CA ARG A 47 -6.36 11.74 6.31
C ARG A 47 -4.99 11.48 5.65
N ARG A 48 -4.36 12.55 5.16
CA ARG A 48 -2.99 12.49 4.63
C ARG A 48 -2.02 11.96 5.67
N SER A 49 -1.17 11.03 5.25
CA SER A 49 -0.12 10.43 6.05
C SER A 49 1.13 10.29 5.18
N THR A 50 2.31 10.47 5.78
CA THR A 50 3.60 10.32 5.11
C THR A 50 4.15 8.92 5.39
N VAL A 51 4.76 8.29 4.37
CA VAL A 51 5.42 6.98 4.48
C VAL A 51 6.77 7.09 3.80
N ASP A 52 7.83 6.67 4.49
CA ASP A 52 9.19 6.68 3.96
C ASP A 52 9.47 5.42 3.13
N LEU A 53 9.71 5.62 1.83
CA LEU A 53 10.00 4.56 0.87
C LEU A 53 11.40 4.73 0.27
N PRO A 54 12.09 3.63 -0.09
CA PRO A 54 13.30 3.71 -0.91
C PRO A 54 12.99 4.43 -2.22
N ALA A 55 13.96 5.19 -2.73
CA ALA A 55 13.79 5.97 -3.95
C ALA A 55 13.34 5.10 -5.14
N ASP A 56 13.94 3.92 -5.30
CA ASP A 56 13.60 3.00 -6.39
C ASP A 56 12.18 2.46 -6.25
N LEU A 57 11.76 2.10 -5.04
CA LEU A 57 10.40 1.61 -4.79
C LEU A 57 9.36 2.69 -5.06
N HIS A 58 9.63 3.93 -4.62
CA HIS A 58 8.77 5.08 -4.89
C HIS A 58 8.70 5.39 -6.39
N LYS A 59 9.81 5.29 -7.12
CA LYS A 59 9.85 5.44 -8.58
C LYS A 59 9.02 4.38 -9.27
N THR A 60 9.19 3.11 -8.91
CA THR A 60 8.41 1.99 -9.47
C THR A 60 6.92 2.19 -9.24
N LEU A 61 6.50 2.54 -8.01
CA LEU A 61 5.11 2.85 -7.70
C LEU A 61 4.53 3.95 -8.59
N LYS A 62 5.28 5.04 -8.81
CA LYS A 62 4.84 6.13 -9.68
C LYS A 62 4.68 5.68 -11.13
N VAL A 63 5.62 4.90 -11.64
CA VAL A 63 5.55 4.37 -13.02
C VAL A 63 4.35 3.43 -13.16
N THR A 64 4.15 2.51 -12.21
CA THR A 64 2.98 1.62 -12.19
C THR A 64 1.67 2.41 -12.13
N ALA A 65 1.60 3.43 -11.28
CA ALA A 65 0.40 4.27 -11.19
C ALA A 65 0.06 4.94 -12.53
N ALA A 66 1.06 5.49 -13.22
CA ALA A 66 0.89 6.08 -14.54
C ALA A 66 0.52 5.03 -15.62
N GLN A 67 1.15 3.86 -15.59
CA GLN A 67 0.93 2.80 -16.57
C GLN A 67 -0.50 2.25 -16.53
N TYR A 68 -1.08 2.13 -15.35
CA TYR A 68 -2.41 1.52 -15.14
C TYR A 68 -3.51 2.54 -14.83
N ASP A 69 -3.29 3.82 -15.12
CA ASP A 69 -4.25 4.91 -14.88
C ASP A 69 -4.84 4.87 -13.46
N THR A 70 -3.95 4.82 -12.46
CA THR A 70 -4.34 4.80 -11.05
C THR A 70 -3.48 5.78 -10.24
N SER A 71 -3.70 5.84 -8.93
CA SER A 71 -2.93 6.68 -8.02
C SER A 71 -2.01 5.84 -7.15
N VAL A 72 -0.89 6.43 -6.73
CA VAL A 72 0.01 5.82 -5.73
C VAL A 72 -0.75 5.49 -4.44
N GLN A 73 -1.69 6.34 -4.03
CA GLN A 73 -2.56 6.09 -2.87
C GLN A 73 -3.39 4.81 -3.04
N ALA A 74 -4.01 4.62 -4.21
CA ALA A 74 -4.85 3.46 -4.49
C ALA A 74 -4.03 2.16 -4.52
N LEU A 75 -2.85 2.18 -5.14
CA LEU A 75 -1.90 1.05 -5.11
C LEU A 75 -1.47 0.70 -3.68
N LEU A 76 -1.18 1.71 -2.86
CA LEU A 76 -0.82 1.55 -1.45
C LEU A 76 -1.95 0.89 -0.65
N LEU A 77 -3.18 1.37 -0.81
CA LEU A 77 -4.35 0.81 -0.14
C LEU A 77 -4.60 -0.63 -0.58
N ALA A 78 -4.52 -0.92 -1.89
CA ALA A 78 -4.64 -2.28 -2.40
C ALA A 78 -3.57 -3.22 -1.85
N ALA A 79 -2.31 -2.79 -1.82
CA ALA A 79 -1.22 -3.58 -1.29
C ALA A 79 -1.46 -3.92 0.19
N VAL A 80 -1.81 -2.93 1.01
CA VAL A 80 -2.09 -3.12 2.44
C VAL A 80 -3.31 -4.03 2.66
N HIS A 81 -4.39 -3.83 1.92
CA HIS A 81 -5.62 -4.64 2.05
C HIS A 81 -5.41 -6.09 1.58
N ARG A 82 -4.64 -6.33 0.51
CA ARG A 82 -4.32 -7.70 0.05
C ARG A 82 -3.40 -8.43 1.02
N THR A 83 -2.42 -7.72 1.60
CA THR A 83 -1.44 -8.33 2.52
C THR A 83 -2.01 -8.54 3.91
N TYR A 84 -2.90 -7.65 4.34
CA TYR A 84 -3.47 -7.63 5.69
C TYR A 84 -5.00 -7.47 5.62
N PRO A 85 -5.74 -8.49 5.15
CA PRO A 85 -7.18 -8.42 4.95
C PRO A 85 -7.96 -8.15 6.24
N ASP A 86 -7.42 -8.64 7.36
CA ASP A 86 -7.87 -8.43 8.73
C ASP A 86 -7.78 -6.96 9.21
N LEU A 87 -7.17 -6.06 8.42
CA LEU A 87 -7.06 -4.62 8.73
C LEU A 87 -8.07 -3.76 7.97
N ALA A 88 -8.84 -4.35 7.05
CA ALA A 88 -10.00 -3.72 6.42
C ALA A 88 -11.13 -3.54 7.46
N PRO A 89 -11.92 -2.45 7.38
CA PRO A 89 -13.14 -2.32 8.20
C PRO A 89 -14.17 -3.40 7.88
#